data_AF-A0A8H2WIQ4-F1
#
_entry.id   AF-A0A8H2WIQ4-F1
#
_cell.length_a   1.000
_cell.length_b   1.000
_cell.length_c   1.000
_cell.angle_alpha   90.00
_cell.angle_beta   90.00
_cell.angle_gamma   90.00
#
_symmetry.space_group_name_H-M   'P 1'
#
loop_
_entity.id
_entity.type
_entity.pdbx_description
1 polymer ?
#
loop_
_entity_poly.entity_id
_entity_poly.type
_entity_poly.pdbx_seq_one_letter_code
_entity_poly.pdbx_strand_id
1 'polypeptide(L)'
;MDPLLKYFLAAKEHPFEIGVGLLTTFGAHFALKAFRRANAFRQLDGPTSSSSLWGDEALLYDIKTSLTIHDELLNRYGSVCKVKGPLGEDRVWIADPRALSDIVVKGFDDFHEVEGFVA
;
A
#
# COMPACT_ATOMS: atom_id res chain seq x y z
N MET A 1 34.30 -34.01 -2.63
CA MET A 1 33.41 -33.57 -1.53
C MET A 1 32.49 -32.52 -2.10
N ASP A 2 31.23 -32.87 -2.28
CA ASP A 2 30.27 -32.02 -2.99
C ASP A 2 30.04 -30.71 -2.22
N PRO A 3 30.15 -29.54 -2.89
CA PRO A 3 29.99 -28.25 -2.24
C PRO A 3 28.62 -28.10 -1.56
N LEU A 4 27.57 -28.72 -2.11
CA LEU A 4 26.24 -28.80 -1.52
C LEU A 4 26.23 -29.40 -0.11
N LEU A 5 26.98 -30.48 0.10
CA LEU A 5 27.04 -31.19 1.38
C LEU A 5 27.70 -30.32 2.47
N LYS A 6 28.65 -29.48 2.09
CA LYS A 6 29.29 -28.51 3.00
C LYS A 6 28.32 -27.40 3.43
N TYR A 7 27.50 -26.88 2.50
CA TYR A 7 26.49 -25.87 2.85
C TYR A 7 25.41 -26.44 3.77
N PHE A 8 24.96 -27.68 3.55
CA PHE A 8 23.99 -28.32 4.46
C PHE A 8 24.56 -28.59 5.86
N LEU A 9 25.84 -28.98 5.96
CA LEU A 9 26.51 -29.15 7.25
C LEU A 9 26.66 -27.82 8.00
N ALA A 10 27.14 -26.77 7.32
CA ALA A 10 27.24 -25.43 7.91
C ALA A 10 25.87 -24.87 8.33
N ALA A 11 24.81 -25.11 7.54
CA ALA A 11 23.46 -24.69 7.87
C ALA A 11 22.87 -25.42 9.10
N LYS A 12 23.32 -26.66 9.34
CA LYS A 12 22.91 -27.46 10.51
C LYS A 12 23.61 -27.00 11.79
N GLU A 13 24.82 -26.45 11.68
CA GLU A 13 25.61 -25.97 12.83
C GLU A 13 25.13 -24.61 13.36
N HIS A 14 24.59 -23.73 12.49
CA HIS A 14 24.15 -22.39 12.86
C HIS A 14 22.68 -22.07 12.48
N PRO A 15 21.69 -22.88 12.88
CA PRO A 15 20.30 -22.69 12.47
C PRO A 15 19.69 -21.39 13.03
N PHE A 16 20.13 -20.96 14.23
CA PHE A 16 19.65 -19.73 14.86
C PHE A 16 20.16 -18.48 14.15
N GLU A 17 21.44 -18.43 13.80
CA GLU A 17 22.05 -17.28 13.10
C GLU A 17 21.47 -17.09 11.71
N ILE A 18 21.27 -18.19 10.97
CA ILE A 18 20.61 -18.16 9.66
C ILE A 18 19.15 -17.69 9.81
N GLY A 19 18.45 -18.17 10.83
CA GLY A 19 17.09 -17.72 11.14
C GLY A 19 17.01 -16.22 11.41
N VAL A 20 17.91 -15.68 12.22
CA VAL A 20 18.00 -14.23 12.51
C VAL A 20 18.38 -13.44 11.25
N GLY A 21 19.31 -13.95 10.43
CA GLY A 21 19.68 -13.33 9.16
C GLY A 21 18.52 -13.24 8.16
N LEU A 22 17.74 -14.30 8.02
CA LEU A 22 16.53 -14.28 7.19
C LEU A 22 15.47 -13.33 7.75
N LEU A 23 15.24 -13.35 9.08
CA LEU A 23 14.22 -12.50 9.70
C LEU A 23 14.57 -11.01 9.59
N THR A 24 15.85 -10.66 9.74
CA THR A 24 16.33 -9.28 9.56
C THR A 24 16.24 -8.80 8.12
N THR A 25 16.64 -9.63 7.15
CA THR A 25 16.52 -9.29 5.72
C THR A 25 15.07 -9.15 5.28
N PHE A 26 14.18 -10.07 5.69
CA PHE A 26 12.75 -9.97 5.44
C PHE A 26 12.13 -8.74 6.10
N GLY A 27 12.45 -8.49 7.37
CA GLY A 27 11.96 -7.33 8.11
C GLY A 27 12.39 -6.01 7.47
N ALA A 28 13.66 -5.89 7.09
CA ALA A 28 14.18 -4.71 6.40
C ALA A 28 13.52 -4.52 5.03
N HIS A 29 13.34 -5.60 4.26
CA HIS A 29 12.66 -5.54 2.97
C HIS A 29 11.21 -5.06 3.12
N PHE A 30 10.47 -5.62 4.08
CA PHE A 30 9.09 -5.24 4.35
C PHE A 30 8.99 -3.78 4.80
N ALA A 31 9.86 -3.35 5.72
CA ALA A 31 9.91 -1.97 6.20
C ALA A 31 10.22 -0.97 5.06
N LEU A 32 11.20 -1.28 4.20
CA LEU A 32 11.52 -0.44 3.04
C LEU A 32 10.35 -0.39 2.05
N LYS A 33 9.68 -1.51 1.80
CA LYS A 33 8.50 -1.58 0.93
C LYS A 33 7.35 -0.73 1.49
N ALA A 34 7.06 -0.86 2.79
CA ALA A 34 6.04 -0.06 3.48
C ALA A 34 6.39 1.43 3.46
N PHE A 35 7.64 1.80 3.74
CA PHE A 35 8.09 3.20 3.73
C PHE A 35 8.00 3.83 2.34
N ARG A 36 8.36 3.09 1.29
CA ARG A 36 8.20 3.54 -0.10
C ARG A 36 6.74 3.79 -0.45
N ARG A 37 5.84 2.88 -0.05
CA ARG A 37 4.39 3.01 -0.29
C ARG A 37 3.77 4.17 0.48
N ALA A 38 4.16 4.39 1.73
CA ALA A 38 3.68 5.48 2.57
C ALA A 38 4.16 6.88 2.13
N ASN A 39 5.02 6.93 1.12
CA ASN A 39 5.71 8.12 0.67
C ASN A 39 5.65 8.28 -0.86
N ALA A 40 4.88 7.42 -1.55
CA ALA A 40 4.77 7.37 -3.01
C ALA A 40 4.14 8.64 -3.58
N PHE A 41 3.20 9.24 -2.83
CA PHE A 41 2.41 10.39 -3.26
C PHE A 41 2.64 11.60 -2.35
N ARG A 42 3.88 11.80 -1.88
CA ARG A 42 4.26 12.96 -1.05
C ARG A 42 3.86 14.31 -1.63
N GLN A 43 3.87 14.44 -2.96
CA GLN A 43 3.61 15.67 -3.68
C GLN A 43 2.11 15.98 -3.81
N LEU A 44 1.25 14.98 -3.58
CA LEU A 44 -0.20 15.17 -3.59
C LEU A 44 -0.66 15.59 -2.20
N ASP A 45 -1.45 16.66 -2.17
CA ASP A 45 -2.19 17.09 -0.99
C ASP A 45 -3.31 16.10 -0.68
N GLY A 46 -3.70 16.05 0.60
CA GLY A 46 -4.73 15.13 1.06
C GLY A 46 -5.01 15.26 2.54
N PRO A 47 -6.13 14.69 3.02
CA PRO A 47 -6.46 14.68 4.43
C PRO A 47 -5.35 14.05 5.27
N THR A 48 -5.08 14.67 6.42
CA THR A 48 -4.25 14.05 7.45
C THR A 48 -5.02 12.89 8.05
N SER A 49 -4.44 11.68 8.01
CA SER A 49 -5.05 10.49 8.58
C SER A 49 -5.39 10.68 10.06
N SER A 50 -6.64 10.41 10.46
CA SER A 50 -7.03 10.37 11.87
C SER A 50 -6.31 9.26 12.62
N SER A 51 -6.00 8.16 11.93
CA SER A 51 -5.33 6.98 12.48
C SER A 51 -4.14 6.54 11.63
N SER A 52 -2.95 6.44 12.22
CA SER A 52 -1.74 6.04 11.49
C SER A 52 -1.69 4.54 11.13
N LEU A 53 -2.47 3.68 11.82
CA LEU A 53 -2.47 2.23 11.61
C LEU A 53 -3.52 1.77 10.60
N TRP A 54 -4.73 2.33 10.64
CA TRP A 54 -5.85 1.92 9.77
C TRP A 54 -6.10 2.86 8.58
N GLY A 55 -5.62 4.10 8.64
CA GLY A 55 -5.98 5.09 7.63
C GLY A 55 -7.43 5.58 7.80
N ASP A 56 -7.82 6.54 6.97
CA ASP A 56 -9.20 7.05 6.88
C ASP A 56 -9.95 6.50 5.65
N GLU A 57 -9.29 5.64 4.88
CA GLU A 57 -9.86 5.06 3.67
C GLU A 57 -11.17 4.30 3.93
N ALA A 58 -11.32 3.63 5.06
CA ALA A 58 -12.54 2.90 5.39
C ALA A 58 -13.79 3.80 5.42
N LEU A 59 -13.62 5.10 5.68
CA LEU A 59 -14.71 6.06 5.71
C LEU A 59 -15.23 6.39 4.29
N LEU A 60 -14.40 6.22 3.26
CA LEU A 60 -14.84 6.36 1.86
C LEU A 60 -15.85 5.28 1.46
N TYR A 61 -15.82 4.12 2.11
CA TYR A 61 -16.70 3.00 1.81
C TYR A 61 -17.90 2.89 2.77
N ASP A 62 -18.04 3.79 3.75
CA ASP A 62 -19.19 3.80 4.64
C ASP A 62 -20.42 4.38 3.92
N ILE A 63 -21.50 3.60 3.87
CA ILE A 63 -22.75 3.95 3.19
C ILE A 63 -23.33 5.27 3.73
N LYS A 64 -23.14 5.58 5.02
CA LYS A 64 -23.75 6.76 5.65
C LYS A 64 -22.97 8.05 5.40
N THR A 65 -21.64 7.96 5.27
CA THR A 65 -20.75 9.12 5.29
C THR A 65 -19.96 9.31 3.99
N SER A 66 -19.85 8.28 3.15
CA SER A 66 -19.07 8.28 1.90
C SER A 66 -19.35 9.47 1.00
N LEU A 67 -20.61 9.75 0.67
CA LEU A 67 -20.97 10.87 -0.23
C LEU A 67 -20.48 12.21 0.30
N THR A 68 -20.72 12.49 1.58
CA THR A 68 -20.27 13.73 2.23
C THR A 68 -18.75 13.85 2.22
N ILE A 69 -18.04 12.74 2.43
CA ILE A 69 -16.58 12.71 2.42
C ILE A 69 -16.04 12.94 1.01
N HIS A 70 -16.62 12.30 -0.02
CA HIS A 70 -16.24 12.55 -1.41
C HIS A 70 -16.46 14.02 -1.81
N ASP A 71 -17.56 14.64 -1.40
CA ASP A 71 -17.81 16.06 -1.61
C ASP A 71 -16.81 16.95 -0.85
N GLU A 72 -16.47 16.61 0.40
CA GLU A 72 -15.46 17.37 1.16
C GLU A 72 -14.09 17.29 0.47
N LEU A 73 -13.69 16.09 0.04
CA LEU A 73 -12.42 15.88 -0.65
C LEU A 73 -12.36 16.66 -1.97
N LEU A 74 -13.43 16.60 -2.77
CA LEU A 74 -13.53 17.33 -4.02
C LEU A 74 -13.45 18.85 -3.81
N ASN A 75 -14.18 19.36 -2.82
CA ASN A 75 -14.23 20.81 -2.55
C ASN A 75 -12.91 21.34 -1.97
N ARG A 76 -12.19 20.53 -1.18
CA ARG A 76 -10.99 20.97 -0.46
C ARG A 76 -9.69 20.74 -1.22
N TYR A 77 -9.57 19.60 -1.90
CA TYR A 77 -8.34 19.18 -2.57
C TYR A 77 -8.47 19.12 -4.10
N GLY A 78 -9.68 19.21 -4.64
CA GLY A 78 -9.95 19.18 -6.07
C GLY A 78 -10.13 17.75 -6.61
N SER A 79 -9.88 17.58 -7.90
CA SER A 79 -10.21 16.35 -8.62
C SER A 79 -9.31 15.15 -8.30
N VAL A 80 -8.17 15.37 -7.63
CA VAL A 80 -7.23 14.32 -7.24
C VAL A 80 -6.66 14.66 -5.86
N CYS A 81 -6.67 13.70 -4.94
CA CYS A 81 -6.02 13.85 -3.65
C CYS A 81 -5.43 12.52 -3.16
N LYS A 82 -4.49 12.61 -2.23
CA LYS A 82 -3.94 11.44 -1.54
C LYS A 82 -4.80 11.08 -0.34
N VAL A 83 -5.10 9.80 -0.18
CA VAL A 83 -5.75 9.26 1.01
C VAL A 83 -4.84 8.22 1.65
N LYS A 84 -4.83 8.18 2.99
CA LYS A 84 -4.07 7.19 3.75
C LYS A 84 -4.90 5.93 3.94
N GLY A 85 -4.41 4.83 3.39
CA GLY A 85 -4.94 3.49 3.59
C GLY A 85 -4.35 2.78 4.81
N PRO A 86 -4.61 1.47 4.95
CA PRO A 86 -4.08 0.66 6.05
C PRO A 86 -2.54 0.66 6.03
N LEU A 87 -1.93 0.60 7.23
CA LEU A 87 -0.48 0.67 7.44
C LEU A 87 0.18 1.94 6.87
N GLY A 88 -0.60 3.02 6.71
CA GLY A 88 -0.10 4.32 6.24
C GLY A 88 0.26 4.36 4.76
N GLU A 89 -0.17 3.37 3.98
CA GLU A 89 -0.03 3.32 2.53
C GLU A 89 -0.67 4.56 1.89
N ASP A 90 0.06 5.23 0.99
CA ASP A 90 -0.53 6.30 0.20
C ASP A 90 -1.37 5.70 -0.93
N ARG A 91 -2.64 6.09 -1.00
CA ARG A 91 -3.54 5.78 -2.11
C ARG A 91 -3.99 7.08 -2.78
N VAL A 92 -4.34 6.99 -4.06
CA VAL A 92 -4.83 8.14 -4.82
C VAL A 92 -6.33 8.01 -4.96
N TRP A 93 -7.05 9.05 -4.54
CA TRP A 93 -8.45 9.22 -4.82
C TRP A 93 -8.61 10.16 -6.02
N ILE A 94 -9.43 9.76 -6.99
CA ILE A 94 -9.61 10.46 -8.28
C ILE A 94 -11.11 10.65 -8.52
N ALA A 95 -11.50 11.88 -8.81
CA ALA A 95 -12.86 12.26 -9.23
C ALA A 95 -12.92 12.83 -10.65
N ASP A 96 -11.78 12.99 -11.33
CA ASP A 96 -11.77 13.46 -12.72
C ASP A 96 -12.35 12.38 -13.67
N PRO A 97 -13.47 12.65 -14.37
CA PRO A 97 -14.07 11.69 -15.30
C PRO A 97 -13.13 11.31 -16.46
N ARG A 98 -12.20 12.18 -16.87
CA ARG A 98 -11.22 11.85 -17.91
C ARG A 98 -10.22 10.82 -17.43
N ALA A 99 -9.65 11.03 -16.24
CA ALA A 99 -8.72 10.09 -15.62
C ALA A 99 -9.42 8.75 -15.33
N LEU A 100 -10.65 8.78 -14.82
CA LEU A 100 -11.44 7.56 -14.61
C LEU A 100 -11.73 6.82 -15.93
N SER A 101 -12.07 7.53 -17.01
CA SER A 101 -12.26 6.91 -18.32
C SER A 101 -10.97 6.27 -18.83
N ASP A 102 -9.81 6.88 -18.62
CA ASP A 102 -8.54 6.29 -19.04
C ASP A 102 -8.20 5.05 -18.20
N ILE A 103 -8.40 5.10 -16.88
CA ILE A 103 -8.16 3.98 -15.97
C ILE A 103 -9.09 2.80 -16.29
N VAL A 104 -10.39 3.05 -16.39
CA VAL A 104 -11.41 2.00 -16.52
C VAL A 104 -11.47 1.44 -17.95
N VAL A 105 -11.35 2.28 -18.98
CA VAL A 105 -11.54 1.85 -20.38
C VAL A 105 -10.25 1.43 -21.05
N LYS A 106 -9.14 2.16 -20.80
CA LYS A 106 -7.88 1.94 -21.51
C LYS A 106 -6.86 1.16 -20.68
N GLY A 107 -6.82 1.40 -19.37
CA GLY A 107 -5.82 0.86 -18.46
C GLY A 107 -6.27 -0.37 -17.67
N PHE A 108 -7.35 -1.05 -18.07
CA PHE A 108 -7.91 -2.15 -17.28
C PHE A 108 -6.86 -3.21 -16.88
N ASP A 109 -5.94 -3.56 -17.78
CA ASP A 109 -4.87 -4.55 -17.50
C ASP A 109 -3.71 -3.97 -16.65
N ASP A 110 -3.55 -2.65 -16.61
CA ASP A 110 -2.48 -1.96 -15.88
C ASP A 110 -2.83 -1.72 -14.41
N PHE A 111 -4.12 -1.56 -14.10
CA PHE A 111 -4.63 -1.29 -12.76
C PHE A 111 -5.21 -2.55 -12.12
N HIS A 112 -4.39 -3.28 -11.37
CA HIS A 112 -4.86 -4.42 -10.60
C HIS A 112 -5.82 -3.99 -9.48
N GLU A 113 -6.96 -4.66 -9.40
CA GLU A 113 -7.91 -4.50 -8.29
C GLU A 113 -7.26 -4.92 -6.97
N VAL A 114 -7.66 -4.26 -5.89
CA VAL A 114 -7.20 -4.62 -4.55
C VAL A 114 -7.84 -5.96 -4.17
N GLU A 115 -7.03 -6.92 -3.71
CA GLU A 115 -7.44 -8.30 -3.39
C GLU A 115 -8.66 -8.42 -2.44
N GLY A 116 -9.03 -7.34 -1.72
CA GLY A 116 -10.20 -7.30 -0.84
C GLY A 116 -11.53 -6.91 -1.50
N PHE A 117 -11.53 -6.55 -2.79
CA PHE A 117 -12.76 -6.19 -3.53
C PHE A 117 -13.40 -7.40 -4.22
N VAL A 118 -12.60 -8.43 -4.54
CA VAL A 118 -13.04 -9.67 -5.18
C VAL A 118 -13.35 -10.72 -4.11
N ALA A 119 -14.51 -10.57 -3.45
CA ALA A 119 -15.04 -11.57 -2.52
C ALA A 119 -16.29 -12.24 -3.10
#